data_AF-A0A7S2AL19-F1
#
_entry.id   AF-A0A7S2AL19-F1
#
_cell.length_a   1.000
_cell.length_b   1.000
_cell.length_c   1.000
_cell.angle_alpha   90.00
_cell.angle_beta   90.00
_cell.angle_gamma   90.00
#
_symmetry.space_group_name_H-M   'P 1'
#
loop_
_entity.id
_entity.type
_entity.pdbx_description
1 polymer ?
#
loop_
_entity_poly.entity_id
_entity_poly.type
_entity_poly.pdbx_seq_one_letter_code
_entity_poly.pdbx_strand_id
1 'polypeptide(L)'
;DVFAEWGKSVQGTTLVDGWLQVEGMFLPMIMDGHPVVHLQEQSYGQLGKCTWGQCEAPWTREEKVMHPVYGQVTIRHGFSDTQWLRQHSATWARDEPHFIKEAGLRCPLGVKSYGATMPQSVV
;
A
#
# COMPACT_ATOMS: atom_id res chain seq x y z
N ASP A 1 -25.12 2.31 27.20
CA ASP A 1 -25.97 2.53 26.02
C ASP A 1 -25.30 3.53 25.09
N VAL A 2 -25.12 3.14 23.84
CA VAL A 2 -24.58 4.01 22.79
C VAL A 2 -25.79 4.66 22.13
N PHE A 3 -25.85 5.99 22.12
CA PHE A 3 -26.90 6.73 21.43
C PHE A 3 -26.26 7.53 20.30
N ALA A 4 -26.84 7.43 19.10
CA ALA A 4 -26.50 8.33 18.01
C ALA A 4 -27.26 9.64 18.22
N GLU A 5 -26.53 10.73 18.43
CA GLU A 5 -27.10 12.07 18.54
C GLU A 5 -27.18 12.74 17.18
N TRP A 6 -28.25 13.51 16.96
CA TRP A 6 -28.40 14.33 15.75
C TRP A 6 -27.20 15.26 15.56
N GLY A 7 -26.67 15.29 14.34
CA GLY A 7 -25.51 16.11 13.98
C GLY A 7 -24.14 15.51 14.33
N LYS A 8 -24.08 14.32 14.94
CA LYS A 8 -22.83 13.57 15.12
C LYS A 8 -22.61 12.58 13.98
N SER A 9 -21.34 12.40 13.61
CA SER A 9 -20.93 11.34 12.66
C SER A 9 -20.87 10.00 13.38
N VAL A 10 -21.37 8.96 12.72
CA VAL A 10 -21.30 7.57 13.19
C VAL A 10 -20.69 6.70 12.10
N GLN A 11 -19.98 5.64 12.50
CA GLN A 11 -19.41 4.66 11.58
C GLN A 11 -20.26 3.39 11.61
N GLY A 12 -20.64 2.89 10.44
CA GLY A 12 -21.50 1.72 10.32
C GLY A 12 -21.42 1.05 8.97
N THR A 13 -22.09 -0.09 8.86
CA THR A 13 -22.20 -0.86 7.61
C THR A 13 -23.55 -0.55 6.98
N THR A 14 -23.54 -0.07 5.74
CA THR A 14 -24.76 0.16 4.97
C THR A 14 -25.34 -1.18 4.52
N LEU A 15 -26.63 -1.37 4.76
CA LEU A 15 -27.40 -2.47 4.24
C LEU A 15 -28.14 -2.02 2.98
N VAL A 16 -28.37 -2.96 2.06
CA VAL A 16 -28.98 -2.69 0.74
C VAL A 16 -30.48 -2.34 0.86
N ASP A 17 -31.06 -2.52 2.03
CA ASP A 17 -32.47 -2.29 2.37
C ASP A 17 -32.75 -0.86 2.87
N GLY A 18 -31.76 0.03 2.87
CA GLY A 18 -31.91 1.42 3.33
C GLY A 18 -31.69 1.62 4.82
N TRP A 19 -31.06 0.66 5.50
CA TRP A 19 -30.64 0.78 6.90
C TRP A 19 -29.11 0.87 7.05
N LEU A 20 -28.66 1.58 8.08
CA LEU A 20 -27.26 1.63 8.51
C LEU A 20 -27.13 0.91 9.85
N GLN A 21 -26.32 -0.16 9.89
CA GLN A 21 -26.04 -0.88 11.13
C GLN A 21 -24.86 -0.23 11.86
N VAL A 22 -25.08 0.17 13.12
CA VAL A 22 -24.08 0.80 14.01
C VAL A 22 -24.06 0.05 15.32
N GLU A 23 -22.99 -0.70 15.58
CA GLU A 23 -22.75 -1.42 16.86
C GLU A 23 -23.96 -2.26 17.37
N GLY A 24 -24.67 -2.92 16.45
CA GLY A 24 -25.83 -3.75 16.77
C GLY A 24 -27.18 -3.02 16.81
N MET A 25 -27.20 -1.71 16.57
CA MET A 25 -28.41 -0.92 16.33
C MET A 25 -28.58 -0.63 14.83
N PHE A 26 -29.79 -0.24 14.44
CA PHE A 26 -30.15 0.06 13.06
C PHE A 26 -30.71 1.49 12.97
N LEU A 27 -30.11 2.29 12.09
CA LEU A 27 -30.55 3.64 11.78
C LEU A 27 -31.17 3.67 10.38
N PRO A 28 -32.38 4.20 10.19
CA PRO A 28 -32.96 4.33 8.87
C PRO A 28 -32.20 5.39 8.08
N MET A 29 -31.84 5.10 6.83
CA MET A 29 -31.21 6.09 5.97
C MET A 29 -32.23 7.07 5.37
N ILE A 30 -33.51 6.69 5.32
CA ILE A 30 -34.63 7.50 4.82
C ILE A 30 -35.80 7.43 5.82
N MET A 31 -36.38 8.57 6.17
CA MET A 31 -37.65 8.67 6.90
C MET A 31 -38.59 9.62 6.16
N ASP A 32 -39.85 9.20 5.96
CA ASP A 32 -40.87 9.99 5.26
C ASP A 32 -40.42 10.51 3.87
N GLY A 33 -39.60 9.73 3.17
CA GLY A 33 -39.03 10.10 1.86
C GLY A 33 -37.85 11.07 1.92
N HIS A 34 -37.40 11.47 3.12
CA HIS A 34 -36.26 12.35 3.33
C HIS A 34 -35.03 11.59 3.82
N PRO A 35 -33.83 11.82 3.24
CA PRO A 35 -32.60 11.19 3.72
C PRO A 35 -32.22 11.73 5.11
N VAL A 36 -32.04 10.80 6.05
CA VAL A 36 -31.67 11.10 7.45
C VAL A 36 -30.16 10.94 7.67
N VAL A 37 -29.50 10.11 6.85
CA VAL A 37 -28.07 9.83 6.93
C VAL A 37 -27.39 10.27 5.64
N HIS A 38 -26.32 11.06 5.77
CA HIS A 38 -25.46 11.43 4.65
C HIS A 38 -24.20 10.56 4.66
N LEU A 39 -24.05 9.72 3.64
CA LEU A 39 -22.83 8.95 3.44
C LEU A 39 -21.68 9.89 3.09
N GLN A 40 -20.66 9.93 3.95
CA GLN A 40 -19.37 10.50 3.58
C GLN A 40 -18.53 9.40 2.95
N GLU A 41 -18.25 9.52 1.65
CA GLU A 41 -17.23 8.70 1.02
C GLU A 41 -15.88 9.00 1.67
N GLN A 42 -15.32 7.99 2.35
CA GLN A 42 -13.94 8.03 2.78
C GLN A 42 -13.06 7.91 1.53
N SER A 43 -12.71 9.05 0.94
CA SER A 43 -11.70 9.06 -0.13
C SER A 43 -10.33 8.80 0.48
N TYR A 44 -9.55 7.92 -0.14
CA TYR A 44 -8.14 7.72 0.21
C TYR A 44 -7.42 9.08 0.28
N GLY A 45 -6.85 9.42 1.45
CA GLY A 45 -6.23 10.73 1.71
C GLY A 45 -7.03 11.71 2.59
N GLN A 46 -8.21 11.35 3.09
CA GLN A 46 -9.02 12.22 3.98
C GLN A 46 -8.55 12.28 5.45
N LEU A 47 -7.56 11.48 5.86
CA LEU A 47 -6.99 11.47 7.22
C LEU A 47 -6.15 12.74 7.56
N GLY A 48 -6.35 13.82 6.82
CA GLY A 48 -5.58 15.05 6.94
C GLY A 48 -4.25 15.01 6.20
N LYS A 49 -3.49 16.10 6.31
CA LYS A 49 -2.15 16.20 5.70
C LYS A 49 -1.25 15.12 6.28
N CYS A 50 -0.61 14.32 5.42
CA CYS A 50 0.42 13.37 5.79
C CYS A 50 1.41 14.00 6.80
N THR A 51 1.51 13.44 8.00
CA THR A 51 2.46 13.88 9.04
C THR A 51 3.85 13.26 8.86
N TRP A 52 3.97 12.21 8.05
CA TRP A 52 5.20 11.47 7.78
C TRP A 52 6.11 12.12 6.73
N GLY A 53 5.72 13.27 6.18
CA GLY A 53 6.48 13.98 5.15
C GLY A 53 6.24 13.44 3.73
N GLN A 54 7.15 13.79 2.81
CA GLN A 54 7.11 13.30 1.44
C GLN A 54 7.91 11.99 1.33
N CYS A 55 7.27 10.94 0.85
CA CYS A 55 7.94 9.70 0.47
C CYS A 55 8.58 9.91 -0.92
N GLU A 56 9.89 10.13 -0.94
CA GLU A 56 10.67 10.24 -2.16
C GLU A 56 11.36 8.91 -2.46
N ALA A 57 11.37 8.51 -3.72
CA ALA A 57 12.15 7.38 -4.11
C ALA A 57 13.64 7.73 -4.05
N PRO A 58 14.55 6.78 -3.73
CA PRO A 58 15.98 7.08 -3.62
C PRO A 58 16.59 7.66 -4.90
N TRP A 59 16.01 7.34 -6.06
CA TRP A 59 16.43 7.88 -7.34
C TRP A 59 15.96 9.32 -7.59
N THR A 60 15.03 9.86 -6.81
CA THR A 60 14.48 11.21 -7.00
C THR A 60 15.53 12.31 -6.76
N ARG A 61 16.58 12.05 -5.98
CA ARG A 61 17.61 13.06 -5.64
C ARG A 61 18.70 13.22 -6.69
N GLU A 62 18.97 12.17 -7.49
CA GLU A 62 20.00 12.12 -8.54
C GLU A 62 21.29 12.93 -8.26
N GLU A 63 21.84 12.86 -7.05
CA GLU A 63 23.01 13.67 -6.69
C GLU A 63 24.24 13.18 -7.46
N LYS A 64 24.75 14.01 -8.38
CA LYS A 64 25.90 13.68 -9.23
C LYS A 64 27.18 14.20 -8.60
N VAL A 65 28.16 13.33 -8.42
CA VAL A 65 29.48 13.65 -7.86
C VAL A 65 30.58 13.19 -8.80
N MET A 66 31.66 13.96 -8.89
CA MET A 66 32.85 13.59 -9.67
C MET A 66 33.79 12.72 -8.83
N HIS A 67 33.81 11.42 -9.10
CA HIS A 67 34.74 10.47 -8.48
C HIS A 67 36.09 10.49 -9.20
N PRO A 68 37.23 10.54 -8.48
CA PRO A 68 38.56 10.68 -9.10
C PRO A 68 38.94 9.53 -10.04
N VAL A 69 38.36 8.34 -9.85
CA VAL A 69 38.65 7.14 -10.67
C VAL A 69 37.55 6.83 -11.69
N TYR A 70 36.30 7.18 -11.39
CA TYR A 70 35.12 6.71 -12.16
C TYR A 70 34.43 7.84 -12.94
N GLY A 71 34.90 9.08 -12.81
CA GLY A 71 34.25 10.24 -13.40
C GLY A 71 32.93 10.55 -12.71
N GLN A 72 31.91 10.95 -13.47
CA GLN A 72 30.62 11.36 -12.92
C GLN A 72 29.81 10.14 -12.46
N VAL A 73 29.49 10.09 -11.17
CA VAL A 73 28.70 9.02 -10.54
C VAL A 73 27.48 9.61 -9.83
N THR A 74 26.42 8.82 -9.67
CA THR A 74 25.23 9.21 -8.90
C THR A 74 25.29 8.58 -7.50
N ILE A 75 25.17 9.39 -6.46
CA ILE A 75 25.12 8.89 -5.08
C ILE A 75 23.75 8.26 -4.81
N ARG A 76 23.77 7.04 -4.26
CA ARG A 76 22.57 6.37 -3.77
C ARG A 76 22.47 6.54 -2.25
N HIS A 77 21.60 7.44 -1.81
CA HIS A 77 21.36 7.67 -0.38
C HIS A 77 20.81 6.40 0.30
N GLY A 78 21.19 6.18 1.56
CA GLY A 78 20.76 5.03 2.36
C GLY A 78 21.32 3.68 1.90
N PHE A 79 22.33 3.67 1.01
CA PHE A 79 22.95 2.43 0.56
C PHE A 79 23.67 1.68 1.68
N SER A 80 24.34 2.39 2.60
CA SER A 80 24.95 1.79 3.80
C SER A 80 23.91 1.07 4.66
N ASP A 81 22.78 1.71 4.89
CA ASP A 81 21.71 1.19 5.75
C ASP A 81 21.04 -0.01 5.10
N THR A 82 20.88 0.04 3.77
CA THR A 82 20.48 -1.10 2.94
C THR A 82 21.47 -2.26 3.08
N GLN A 83 22.79 -2.01 3.02
CA GLN A 83 23.76 -3.09 3.22
C GLN A 83 23.72 -3.66 4.64
N TRP A 84 23.55 -2.81 5.65
CA TRP A 84 23.42 -3.24 7.03
C TRP A 84 22.18 -4.11 7.23
N LEU A 85 21.02 -3.67 6.74
CA LEU A 85 19.76 -4.40 6.81
C LEU A 85 19.85 -5.75 6.09
N ARG A 86 20.55 -5.84 4.97
CA ARG A 86 20.78 -7.12 4.28
C ARG A 86 21.54 -8.12 5.15
N GLN A 87 22.58 -7.64 5.85
CA GLN A 87 23.41 -8.49 6.69
C GLN A 87 22.66 -8.96 7.95
N HIS A 88 21.82 -8.10 8.52
CA HIS A 88 21.21 -8.32 9.83
C HIS A 88 19.73 -8.71 9.77
N SER A 89 19.06 -8.59 8.63
CA SER A 89 17.69 -9.04 8.44
C SER A 89 17.64 -10.52 8.04
N ALA A 90 16.72 -11.25 8.66
CA ALA A 90 16.44 -12.64 8.31
C ALA A 90 15.64 -12.75 7.01
N THR A 91 14.82 -11.75 6.67
CA THR A 91 13.80 -11.86 5.62
C THR A 91 14.00 -10.91 4.45
N TRP A 92 14.83 -9.87 4.61
CA TRP A 92 14.97 -8.85 3.57
C TRP A 92 16.11 -9.15 2.60
N ALA A 93 15.79 -9.13 1.30
CA ALA A 93 16.72 -9.22 0.17
C ALA A 93 17.61 -10.49 0.13
N ARG A 94 17.15 -11.62 0.69
CA ARG A 94 17.85 -12.92 0.61
C ARG A 94 17.77 -13.60 -0.76
N ASP A 95 16.93 -13.07 -1.64
CA ASP A 95 16.77 -13.44 -3.04
C ASP A 95 17.84 -12.80 -3.95
N GLU A 96 18.77 -12.00 -3.42
CA GLU A 96 19.88 -11.49 -4.21
C GLU A 96 20.88 -12.62 -4.57
N PRO A 97 21.49 -12.60 -5.79
CA PRO A 97 22.33 -13.69 -6.28
C PRO A 97 23.49 -14.07 -5.35
N HIS A 98 24.04 -13.11 -4.62
CA HIS A 98 25.16 -13.34 -3.72
C HIS A 98 24.75 -14.15 -2.48
N PHE A 99 23.59 -13.85 -1.87
CA PHE A 99 23.04 -14.61 -0.75
C PHE A 99 22.52 -15.97 -1.16
N ILE A 100 21.90 -16.08 -2.33
CA ILE A 100 21.49 -17.36 -2.90
C ILE A 100 22.71 -18.28 -3.06
N LYS A 101 23.81 -17.74 -3.60
CA LYS A 101 25.07 -18.49 -3.75
C LYS A 101 25.67 -18.88 -2.41
N GLU A 102 25.70 -17.98 -1.43
CA GLU A 102 26.20 -18.25 -0.08
C GLU A 102 25.40 -19.34 0.64
N ALA A 103 24.07 -19.32 0.49
CA ALA A 103 23.18 -20.34 1.03
C ALA A 103 23.31 -21.71 0.33
N GLY A 104 24.18 -21.83 -0.67
CA GLY A 104 24.33 -23.04 -1.47
C GLY A 104 23.11 -23.35 -2.33
N LEU A 105 22.17 -22.40 -2.45
CA LEU A 105 20.98 -22.53 -3.25
C LEU A 105 21.36 -22.29 -4.71
N ARG A 106 21.02 -23.24 -5.57
CA ARG A 106 21.10 -23.04 -7.03
C ARG A 106 19.75 -22.50 -7.46
N CYS A 107 19.69 -21.26 -7.94
CA CYS A 107 18.50 -20.72 -8.58
C CYS A 107 18.43 -21.23 -10.03
N PRO A 108 17.42 -22.05 -10.37
CA PRO A 108 16.78 -21.96 -11.65
C PRO A 108 15.31 -21.63 -11.40
N LEU A 109 15.02 -20.45 -10.84
CA LEU A 109 13.66 -19.93 -10.92
C LEU A 109 13.47 -19.34 -12.31
N GLY A 110 13.41 -20.23 -13.30
CA GLY A 110 12.68 -19.92 -14.52
C GLY A 110 11.26 -19.63 -14.05
N VAL A 111 10.89 -18.35 -14.02
CA VAL A 111 9.50 -17.95 -13.90
C VAL A 111 8.81 -18.67 -15.05
N LYS A 112 8.05 -19.73 -14.75
CA LYS A 112 7.05 -20.20 -15.70
C LYS A 112 6.10 -19.03 -15.83
N SER A 113 6.32 -18.20 -16.84
CA SER A 113 5.31 -17.26 -17.28
C SER A 113 4.11 -18.13 -17.64
N TYR A 114 3.16 -18.24 -16.71
CA TYR A 114 1.82 -18.71 -17.04
C TYR A 114 1.25 -17.59 -17.90
N GLY A 115 1.60 -17.61 -19.19
CA GLY A 115 0.90 -16.88 -20.21
C GLY A 115 -0.54 -17.39 -20.14
N ALA A 116 -1.41 -16.61 -19.52
CA ALA A 116 -2.84 -16.81 -19.60
C ALA A 116 -3.22 -16.52 -21.05
N THR A 117 -3.10 -17.53 -21.91
CA THR A 117 -3.74 -17.52 -23.21
C THR A 117 -5.23 -17.59 -22.94
N MET A 118 -5.91 -16.45 -23.03
CA MET A 118 -7.37 -16.44 -23.01
C MET A 118 -7.86 -17.34 -24.15
N PRO A 119 -8.75 -18.31 -23.91
CA PRO A 119 -9.36 -19.05 -25.00
C PRO A 119 -10.14 -18.05 -25.85
N GLN A 120 -9.77 -17.91 -27.12
CA GLN A 120 -10.60 -17.20 -28.08
C GLN A 120 -11.90 -17.99 -28.20
N SER A 121 -12.99 -17.38 -27.75
CA SER A 121 -14.34 -17.83 -28.04
C SER A 121 -14.54 -17.79 -29.56
N VAL A 122 -14.61 -18.96 -30.17
CA VAL A 122 -15.03 -19.12 -31.56
C VAL A 122 -16.53 -18.81 -31.61
N VAL A 123 -16.88 -17.85 -32.48
CA VAL A 123 -18.24 -17.44 -32.82
C VAL A 123 -18.94 -18.54 -33.62
#